data_AF-A0A6N9APL0-F1
#
_entry.id   AF-A0A6N9APL0-F1
#
_cell.length_a   1.000
_cell.length_b   1.000
_cell.length_c   1.000
_cell.angle_alpha   90.00
_cell.angle_beta   90.00
_cell.angle_gamma   90.00
#
_symmetry.space_group_name_H-M   'P 1'
#
loop_
_entity.id
_entity.type
_entity.pdbx_description
1 polymer ?
#
loop_
_entity_poly.entity_id
_entity_poly.type
_entity_poly.pdbx_seq_one_letter_code
_entity_poly.pdbx_strand_id
1 'polypeptide(L)'
;MDNRLHPPDSDPAPHSSKDTLPHALRPDEAGRQPTHWRRPTVLFACTFLTTLISGTIMEHPTVPPLVVLFTLVTVPTLLLDGLPFSLSVLGILMAHEMGHYLYARWYGVHTSLPHFIPSPFFFITPNPGTFGAVIVTKAPYPNRQALMDIGAAGPIAGFIVAVPIMAYSLVGARVDLIPGEGEGLYLGEPLVFQALAYLIHGPLPEDYTIYLDSVGLAAWFGCLVTMLNLLPVDQLDGGHILYAFTGGAAGGRRLQKNLALASFAALAVLGWYSPGWWVFGVLLLLMGRFSGFRHPAPVDDAAPLPRHSRWLGWLAVVVFILTCMPVPISFT
;
A
#
# COMPACT_ATOMS: atom_id res chain seq x y z
N MET A 1 21.15 -86.80 19.42
CA MET A 1 21.79 -86.08 18.30
C MET A 1 20.70 -85.76 17.30
N ASP A 2 20.12 -84.57 17.38
CA ASP A 2 19.43 -83.97 16.23
C ASP A 2 19.49 -82.45 16.41
N ASN A 3 20.32 -81.82 15.59
CA ASN A 3 20.70 -80.41 15.67
C ASN A 3 19.99 -79.70 14.52
N ARG A 4 18.85 -79.04 14.78
CA ARG A 4 18.18 -78.19 13.79
C ARG A 4 18.35 -76.73 14.16
N LEU A 5 19.13 -76.07 13.33
CA LEU A 5 19.46 -74.65 13.32
C LEU A 5 18.19 -73.80 13.05
N HIS A 6 17.90 -72.85 13.94
CA HIS A 6 17.07 -71.68 13.61
C HIS A 6 17.94 -70.65 12.85
N PRO A 7 17.47 -70.04 11.76
CA PRO A 7 18.16 -68.92 11.12
C PRO A 7 18.03 -67.64 11.97
N PRO A 8 18.99 -66.70 11.90
CA PRO A 8 18.95 -65.46 12.66
C PRO A 8 17.91 -64.49 12.09
N ASP A 9 17.29 -63.74 13.01
CA ASP A 9 16.34 -62.67 12.75
C ASP A 9 16.87 -61.70 11.66
N SER A 10 16.04 -61.45 10.66
CA SER A 10 16.26 -60.41 9.66
C SER A 10 16.12 -59.03 10.32
N ASP A 11 17.17 -58.21 10.23
CA ASP A 11 17.14 -56.78 10.54
C ASP A 11 15.94 -56.09 9.87
N PRO A 12 15.10 -55.31 10.58
CA PRO A 12 14.16 -54.42 9.93
C PRO A 12 14.93 -53.29 9.23
N ALA A 13 14.63 -53.08 7.95
CA ALA A 13 15.20 -52.03 7.11
C ALA A 13 15.13 -50.64 7.80
N PRO A 14 16.11 -49.75 7.55
CA PRO A 14 16.11 -48.44 8.18
C PRO A 14 14.90 -47.64 7.70
N HIS A 15 13.99 -47.34 8.63
CA HIS A 15 12.89 -46.41 8.40
C HIS A 15 13.47 -45.10 7.85
N SER A 16 13.01 -44.75 6.65
CA SER A 16 13.35 -43.49 5.99
C SER A 16 13.12 -42.32 6.96
N SER A 17 14.16 -41.51 7.16
CA SER A 17 14.21 -40.34 8.06
C SER A 17 13.27 -39.19 7.67
N LYS A 18 12.26 -39.45 6.84
CA LYS A 18 11.20 -38.51 6.46
C LYS A 18 10.01 -38.52 7.42
N ASP A 19 9.87 -39.55 8.25
CA ASP A 19 8.71 -39.72 9.14
C ASP A 19 8.87 -39.07 10.54
N THR A 20 9.98 -38.39 10.82
CA THR A 20 10.25 -37.78 12.13
C THR A 20 10.11 -36.26 12.16
N LEU A 21 9.75 -35.62 11.05
CA LEU A 21 9.40 -34.20 11.06
C LEU A 21 8.02 -34.02 11.72
N PRO A 22 7.88 -33.15 12.74
CA PRO A 22 6.58 -32.75 13.27
C PRO A 22 5.62 -32.40 12.13
N HIS A 23 4.36 -32.83 12.24
CA HIS A 23 3.33 -32.65 11.20
C HIS A 23 3.18 -31.19 10.70
N ALA A 24 3.64 -30.22 11.50
CA ALA A 24 3.68 -28.79 11.20
C ALA A 24 4.76 -28.34 10.19
N LEU A 25 5.68 -29.23 9.79
CA LEU A 25 6.80 -28.92 8.89
C LEU A 25 6.69 -29.62 7.51
N ARG A 26 5.55 -30.25 7.21
CA ARG A 26 5.28 -30.79 5.87
C ARG A 26 4.82 -29.66 4.94
N PRO A 27 5.55 -29.33 3.86
CA PRO A 27 5.12 -28.30 2.89
C PRO A 27 3.82 -28.68 2.15
N ASP A 28 3.46 -29.96 2.19
CA ASP A 28 2.50 -30.57 1.28
C ASP A 28 1.06 -30.57 1.85
N GLU A 29 0.90 -30.22 3.13
CA GLU A 29 -0.38 -30.20 3.87
C GLU A 29 -0.68 -28.85 4.54
N ALA A 30 0.01 -27.77 4.14
CA ALA A 30 -0.42 -26.41 4.45
C ALA A 30 -1.75 -26.14 3.71
N GLY A 31 -2.84 -26.51 4.38
CA GLY A 31 -4.18 -26.61 3.80
C GLY A 31 -4.53 -25.42 2.91
N ARG A 32 -4.85 -25.72 1.64
CA ARG A 32 -5.60 -24.83 0.77
C ARG A 32 -6.97 -24.58 1.41
N GLN A 33 -7.01 -23.65 2.37
CA GLN A 33 -8.26 -23.07 2.86
C GLN A 33 -9.01 -22.52 1.63
N PRO A 34 -10.31 -22.82 1.46
CA PRO A 34 -11.06 -22.31 0.33
C PRO A 34 -11.01 -20.78 0.33
N THR A 35 -10.46 -20.19 -0.73
CA THR A 35 -10.51 -18.74 -0.93
C THR A 35 -11.96 -18.31 -1.05
N HIS A 36 -12.48 -17.63 -0.04
CA HIS A 36 -13.83 -17.09 -0.06
C HIS A 36 -13.87 -15.78 -0.85
N TRP A 37 -14.25 -15.87 -2.12
CA TRP A 37 -14.31 -14.73 -3.05
C TRP A 37 -15.40 -13.71 -2.72
N ARG A 38 -16.46 -14.13 -2.03
CA ARG A 38 -17.64 -13.28 -1.78
C ARG A 38 -17.31 -11.93 -1.15
N ARG A 39 -16.51 -11.90 -0.07
CA ARG A 39 -16.21 -10.64 0.64
C ARG A 39 -15.32 -9.70 -0.19
N PRO A 40 -14.16 -10.14 -0.73
CA PRO A 40 -13.35 -9.30 -1.62
C PRO A 40 -14.14 -8.76 -2.83
N THR A 41 -14.96 -9.58 -3.48
CA THR A 41 -15.73 -9.15 -4.65
C THR A 41 -16.78 -8.09 -4.31
N VAL A 42 -17.52 -8.26 -3.21
CA VAL A 42 -18.51 -7.25 -2.77
C VAL A 42 -17.82 -5.95 -2.40
N LEU A 43 -16.73 -6.02 -1.64
CA LEU A 43 -15.95 -4.86 -1.24
C LEU A 43 -15.34 -4.11 -2.44
N PHE A 44 -14.81 -4.86 -3.41
CA PHE A 44 -14.32 -4.28 -4.66
C PHE A 44 -15.45 -3.59 -5.43
N ALA A 45 -16.63 -4.22 -5.57
CA ALA A 45 -17.76 -3.60 -6.26
C ALA A 45 -18.24 -2.31 -5.55
N CYS A 46 -18.31 -2.30 -4.21
CA CYS A 46 -18.64 -1.10 -3.46
C CYS A 46 -17.57 -0.01 -3.60
N THR A 47 -16.29 -0.38 -3.59
CA THR A 47 -15.18 0.57 -3.78
C THR A 47 -15.16 1.13 -5.19
N PHE A 48 -15.43 0.29 -6.20
CA PHE A 48 -15.60 0.70 -7.58
C PHE A 48 -16.73 1.73 -7.70
N LEU A 49 -17.90 1.47 -7.13
CA LEU A 49 -19.00 2.43 -7.16
C LEU A 49 -18.66 3.77 -6.48
N THR A 50 -18.04 3.72 -5.30
CA THR A 50 -17.71 4.93 -4.53
C THR A 50 -16.60 5.76 -5.18
N THR A 51 -15.57 5.13 -5.74
CA THR A 51 -14.53 5.79 -6.54
C THR A 51 -15.09 6.34 -7.85
N LEU A 52 -16.04 5.66 -8.49
CA LEU A 52 -16.71 6.12 -9.71
C LEU A 52 -17.54 7.39 -9.45
N ILE A 53 -18.31 7.43 -8.36
CA ILE A 53 -19.07 8.62 -7.95
C ILE A 53 -18.13 9.76 -7.59
N SER A 54 -17.08 9.49 -6.81
CA SER A 54 -16.05 10.48 -6.46
C SER A 54 -15.39 11.08 -7.71
N GLY A 55 -14.99 10.25 -8.67
CA GLY A 55 -14.44 10.70 -9.95
C GLY A 55 -15.43 11.57 -10.74
N THR A 56 -16.71 11.18 -10.75
CA THR A 56 -17.75 11.98 -11.40
C THR A 56 -17.90 13.36 -10.73
N ILE A 57 -17.81 13.44 -9.39
CA ILE A 57 -17.83 14.73 -8.69
C ILE A 57 -16.60 15.58 -9.06
N MET A 58 -15.42 14.96 -9.19
CA MET A 58 -14.18 15.66 -9.56
C MET A 58 -14.18 16.21 -10.98
N GLU A 59 -14.84 15.54 -11.93
CA GLU A 59 -15.02 16.02 -13.30
C GLU A 59 -16.03 17.19 -13.40
N HIS A 60 -16.82 17.44 -12.35
CA HIS A 60 -17.80 18.51 -12.29
C HIS A 60 -17.53 19.47 -11.12
N PRO A 61 -16.34 20.11 -11.04
CA PRO A 61 -15.89 20.85 -9.86
C PRO A 61 -16.71 22.11 -9.55
N THR A 62 -17.42 22.66 -10.55
CA THR A 62 -18.31 23.83 -10.37
C THR A 62 -19.69 23.47 -9.83
N VAL A 63 -20.01 22.18 -9.74
CA VAL A 63 -21.32 21.68 -9.27
C VAL A 63 -21.16 21.13 -7.85
N PRO A 64 -22.01 21.54 -6.88
CA PRO A 64 -21.93 20.99 -5.54
C PRO A 64 -22.08 19.46 -5.54
N PRO A 65 -21.28 18.70 -4.77
CA PRO A 65 -21.27 17.24 -4.80
C PRO A 65 -22.65 16.59 -4.60
N LEU A 66 -23.48 17.16 -3.72
CA LEU A 66 -24.83 16.66 -3.46
C LEU A 66 -25.74 16.80 -4.70
N VAL A 67 -25.58 17.87 -5.48
CA VAL A 67 -26.34 18.09 -6.72
C VAL A 67 -25.93 17.05 -7.76
N VAL A 68 -24.63 16.75 -7.88
CA VAL A 68 -24.16 15.66 -8.76
C VAL A 68 -24.82 14.34 -8.36
N LEU A 69 -24.84 13.99 -7.06
CA LEU A 69 -25.50 12.78 -6.55
C LEU A 69 -26.99 12.70 -6.93
N PHE A 70 -27.74 13.80 -6.79
CA PHE A 70 -29.15 13.81 -7.18
C PHE A 70 -29.33 13.69 -8.70
N THR A 71 -28.45 14.31 -9.50
CA THR A 71 -28.46 14.17 -10.96
C THR A 71 -28.19 12.73 -11.41
N LEU A 72 -27.39 11.95 -10.68
CA LEU A 72 -27.15 10.54 -11.01
C LEU A 72 -28.43 9.69 -11.02
N VAL A 73 -29.47 10.09 -10.27
CA VAL A 73 -30.76 9.38 -10.24
C VAL A 73 -31.52 9.58 -11.56
N THR A 74 -31.42 10.77 -12.15
CA THR A 74 -32.13 11.14 -13.39
C THR A 74 -31.28 10.89 -14.64
N VAL A 75 -29.96 10.99 -14.52
CA VAL A 75 -28.97 10.82 -15.60
C VAL A 75 -27.85 9.86 -15.14
N PRO A 76 -28.11 8.53 -15.12
CA PRO A 76 -27.13 7.55 -14.66
C PRO A 76 -25.87 7.47 -15.54
N THR A 77 -25.95 7.89 -16.81
CA THR A 77 -24.83 7.89 -17.75
C THR A 77 -23.70 8.83 -17.33
N LEU A 78 -23.98 9.81 -16.47
CA LEU A 78 -22.97 10.72 -15.93
C LEU A 78 -21.88 9.98 -15.12
N LEU A 79 -22.17 8.79 -14.61
CA LEU A 79 -21.17 7.94 -13.95
C LEU A 79 -19.98 7.57 -14.86
N LEU A 80 -20.16 7.61 -16.18
CA LEU A 80 -19.09 7.30 -17.12
C LEU A 80 -17.95 8.33 -17.06
N ASP A 81 -18.24 9.57 -16.66
CA ASP A 81 -17.25 10.63 -16.50
C ASP A 81 -16.25 10.27 -15.40
N GLY A 82 -16.67 9.56 -14.35
CA GLY A 82 -15.79 9.12 -13.28
C GLY A 82 -14.90 7.91 -13.60
N LEU A 83 -15.06 7.27 -14.77
CA LEU A 83 -14.30 6.06 -15.12
C LEU A 83 -12.78 6.29 -15.16
N PRO A 84 -12.24 7.35 -15.80
CA PRO A 84 -10.80 7.57 -15.85
C PRO A 84 -10.18 7.65 -14.46
N PHE A 85 -10.82 8.39 -13.53
CA PHE A 85 -10.40 8.48 -12.14
C PHE A 85 -10.44 7.11 -11.43
N SER A 86 -11.61 6.44 -11.45
CA SER A 86 -11.83 5.18 -10.72
C SER A 86 -10.88 4.08 -11.17
N LEU A 87 -10.70 3.92 -12.49
CA LEU A 87 -9.78 2.94 -13.05
C LEU A 87 -8.32 3.24 -12.69
N SER A 88 -7.94 4.52 -12.69
CA SER A 88 -6.59 4.94 -12.31
C SER A 88 -6.28 4.65 -10.85
N VAL A 89 -7.13 5.11 -9.92
CA VAL A 89 -6.91 4.93 -8.48
C VAL A 89 -6.97 3.46 -8.09
N LEU A 90 -7.94 2.71 -8.61
CA LEU A 90 -8.05 1.28 -8.32
C LEU A 90 -6.95 0.47 -8.98
N GLY A 91 -6.50 0.86 -10.18
CA GLY A 91 -5.36 0.22 -10.84
C GLY A 91 -4.09 0.32 -10.00
N ILE A 92 -3.80 1.51 -9.45
CA ILE A 92 -2.64 1.75 -8.58
C ILE A 92 -2.76 0.94 -7.28
N LEU A 93 -3.89 1.03 -6.59
CA LEU A 93 -4.12 0.29 -5.35
C LEU A 93 -4.11 -1.22 -5.56
N MET A 94 -4.68 -1.70 -6.67
CA MET A 94 -4.64 -3.11 -7.04
C MET A 94 -3.21 -3.57 -7.31
N ALA A 95 -2.41 -2.80 -8.04
CA ALA A 95 -1.01 -3.13 -8.27
C ALA A 95 -0.22 -3.20 -6.95
N HIS A 96 -0.46 -2.26 -6.04
CA HIS A 96 0.14 -2.25 -4.69
C HIS A 96 -0.19 -3.55 -3.93
N GLU A 97 -1.47 -3.86 -3.75
CA GLU A 97 -1.86 -5.06 -3.01
C GLU A 97 -1.44 -6.35 -3.73
N MET A 98 -1.47 -6.37 -5.06
CA MET A 98 -1.02 -7.53 -5.83
C MET A 98 0.49 -7.76 -5.69
N GLY A 99 1.29 -6.70 -5.54
CA GLY A 99 2.72 -6.82 -5.20
C GLY A 99 2.93 -7.63 -3.91
N HIS A 100 2.22 -7.25 -2.83
CA HIS A 100 2.26 -8.01 -1.57
C HIS A 100 1.77 -9.44 -1.73
N TYR A 101 0.61 -9.64 -2.36
CA TYR A 101 -0.01 -10.95 -2.50
C TYR A 101 0.86 -11.92 -3.29
N LEU A 102 1.43 -11.49 -4.42
CA LEU A 102 2.25 -12.35 -5.28
C LEU A 102 3.53 -12.80 -4.57
N TYR A 103 4.20 -11.89 -3.86
CA TYR A 103 5.38 -12.23 -3.05
C TYR A 103 5.02 -13.08 -1.83
N ALA A 104 3.89 -12.82 -1.18
CA ALA A 104 3.41 -13.66 -0.08
C ALA A 104 3.17 -15.09 -0.57
N ARG A 105 2.53 -15.26 -1.73
CA ARG A 105 2.35 -16.59 -2.34
C ARG A 105 3.67 -17.26 -2.71
N TRP A 106 4.62 -16.50 -3.25
CA TRP A 106 5.96 -17.01 -3.57
C TRP A 106 6.66 -17.59 -2.34
N TYR A 107 6.55 -16.90 -1.20
CA TYR A 107 7.15 -17.33 0.08
C TYR A 107 6.26 -18.30 0.88
N GLY A 108 5.13 -18.75 0.36
CA GLY A 108 4.20 -19.63 1.07
C GLY A 108 3.51 -18.97 2.28
N VAL A 109 3.51 -17.64 2.35
CA VAL A 109 2.81 -16.87 3.39
C VAL A 109 1.32 -16.79 3.04
N HIS A 110 0.48 -17.35 3.91
CA HIS A 110 -0.96 -17.35 3.69
C HIS A 110 -1.56 -15.96 3.93
N THR A 111 -2.09 -15.37 2.87
CA THR A 111 -2.75 -14.07 2.86
C THR A 111 -4.18 -14.17 2.33
N SER A 112 -5.01 -13.17 2.64
CA SER A 112 -6.28 -12.99 1.96
C SER A 112 -6.09 -12.42 0.56
N LEU A 113 -7.15 -12.47 -0.26
CA LEU A 113 -7.25 -11.56 -1.40
C LEU A 113 -7.34 -10.09 -0.91
N PRO A 114 -7.02 -9.10 -1.77
CA PRO A 114 -7.15 -7.69 -1.41
C PRO A 114 -8.59 -7.34 -1.04
N HIS A 115 -8.78 -6.71 0.13
CA HIS A 115 -10.05 -6.13 0.53
C HIS A 115 -9.98 -4.63 0.28
N PHE A 116 -10.61 -4.17 -0.79
CA PHE A 116 -10.76 -2.74 -1.07
C PHE A 116 -11.77 -2.12 -0.11
N ILE A 117 -11.44 -0.98 0.46
CA ILE A 117 -12.25 -0.34 1.49
C ILE A 117 -12.94 0.89 0.88
N PRO A 118 -14.26 0.85 0.66
CA PRO A 118 -14.99 2.01 0.17
C PRO A 118 -15.00 3.10 1.25
N SER A 119 -14.80 4.36 0.85
CA SER A 119 -14.96 5.47 1.78
C SER A 119 -16.45 5.79 1.90
N PRO A 120 -17.06 5.83 3.11
CA PRO A 120 -18.44 6.28 3.27
C PRO A 120 -18.60 7.79 3.05
N PHE A 121 -17.49 8.53 2.97
CA PHE A 121 -17.44 9.97 2.76
C PHE A 121 -17.08 10.34 1.31
N PHE A 122 -17.36 9.46 0.34
CA PHE A 122 -17.03 9.64 -1.08
C PHE A 122 -17.62 10.91 -1.70
N PHE A 123 -18.63 11.52 -1.07
CA PHE A 123 -19.28 12.77 -1.50
C PHE A 123 -18.67 14.04 -0.89
N ILE A 124 -17.68 13.91 0.01
CA ILE A 124 -16.95 15.03 0.62
C ILE A 124 -15.62 15.19 -0.13
N THR A 125 -15.46 16.25 -0.92
CA THR A 125 -14.26 16.48 -1.73
C THR A 125 -13.18 17.22 -0.93
N PRO A 126 -11.88 16.92 -1.09
CA PRO A 126 -11.25 15.93 -1.99
C PRO A 126 -11.07 14.56 -1.34
N ASN A 127 -12.04 13.66 -1.53
CA ASN A 127 -11.96 12.26 -1.11
C ASN A 127 -11.99 11.37 -2.36
N PRO A 128 -11.05 10.43 -2.53
CA PRO A 128 -10.96 9.57 -3.71
C PRO A 128 -12.01 8.45 -3.76
N GLY A 129 -12.97 8.41 -2.83
CA GLY A 129 -13.98 7.36 -2.74
C GLY A 129 -13.50 6.06 -2.10
N THR A 130 -12.24 5.98 -1.65
CA THR A 130 -11.66 4.78 -1.04
C THR A 130 -10.74 5.14 0.13
N PHE A 131 -10.66 4.25 1.13
CA PHE A 131 -9.62 4.29 2.17
C PHE A 131 -8.40 3.42 1.83
N GLY A 132 -8.29 2.98 0.58
CA GLY A 132 -7.26 2.06 0.12
C GLY A 132 -7.75 0.62 0.11
N ALA A 133 -6.80 -0.30 0.14
CA ALA A 133 -7.06 -1.73 0.20
C ALA A 133 -6.11 -2.36 1.22
N VAL A 134 -6.48 -3.53 1.73
CA VAL A 134 -5.66 -4.27 2.69
C VAL A 134 -5.64 -5.75 2.40
N ILE A 135 -4.48 -6.36 2.60
CA ILE A 135 -4.31 -7.80 2.68
C ILE A 135 -4.16 -8.22 4.14
N VAL A 136 -4.91 -9.26 4.52
CA VAL A 136 -4.81 -9.85 5.85
C VAL A 136 -3.85 -11.03 5.81
N THR A 137 -2.69 -10.86 6.42
CA THR A 137 -1.72 -11.95 6.63
C THR A 137 -2.16 -12.83 7.79
N LYS A 138 -2.25 -14.15 7.55
CA LYS A 138 -2.81 -15.13 8.51
C LYS A 138 -1.76 -16.00 9.18
N ALA A 139 -0.48 -15.84 8.83
CA ALA A 139 0.63 -16.62 9.33
C ALA A 139 1.84 -15.72 9.60
N PRO A 140 2.73 -16.07 10.55
CA PRO A 140 3.97 -15.35 10.76
C PRO A 140 4.88 -15.44 9.52
N TYR A 141 5.68 -14.40 9.29
CA TYR A 141 6.65 -14.40 8.20
C TYR A 141 7.77 -15.43 8.48
N PRO A 142 8.22 -16.19 7.47
CA PRO A 142 9.20 -17.25 7.67
C PRO A 142 10.57 -16.71 8.07
N ASN A 143 11.02 -15.60 7.45
CA ASN A 143 12.30 -14.97 7.75
C ASN A 143 12.29 -13.49 7.34
N ARG A 144 13.38 -12.78 7.62
CA ARG A 144 13.55 -11.36 7.26
C ARG A 144 13.56 -11.10 5.75
N GLN A 145 13.95 -12.08 4.93
CA GLN A 145 13.93 -11.96 3.47
C GLN A 145 12.49 -11.83 2.96
N ALA A 146 11.62 -12.75 3.38
CA ALA A 146 10.21 -12.71 3.02
C ALA A 146 9.55 -11.41 3.51
N LEU A 147 9.87 -10.97 4.73
CA LEU A 147 9.35 -9.72 5.28
C LEU A 147 9.78 -8.50 4.43
N MET A 148 11.06 -8.43 4.05
CA MET A 148 11.59 -7.35 3.20
C MET A 148 10.93 -7.34 1.83
N ASP A 149 10.93 -8.48 1.15
CA ASP A 149 10.50 -8.57 -0.23
C ASP A 149 8.98 -8.35 -0.35
N ILE A 150 8.20 -8.92 0.57
CA ILE A 150 6.75 -8.69 0.62
C ILE A 150 6.47 -7.21 0.94
N GLY A 151 7.13 -6.64 1.96
CA GLY A 151 6.93 -5.24 2.35
C GLY A 151 7.32 -4.24 1.25
N ALA A 152 8.40 -4.49 0.51
CA ALA A 152 8.83 -3.62 -0.57
C ALA A 152 8.00 -3.78 -1.86
N ALA A 153 7.52 -4.99 -2.16
CA ALA A 153 6.87 -5.30 -3.43
C ALA A 153 5.62 -4.46 -3.71
N GLY A 154 4.77 -4.24 -2.69
CA GLY A 154 3.54 -3.46 -2.86
C GLY A 154 3.78 -2.00 -3.22
N PRO A 155 4.48 -1.22 -2.38
CA PRO A 155 4.82 0.17 -2.65
C PRO A 155 5.52 0.37 -4.01
N ILE A 156 6.45 -0.52 -4.37
CA ILE A 156 7.16 -0.45 -5.65
C ILE A 156 6.20 -0.71 -6.82
N ALA A 157 5.33 -1.73 -6.73
CA ALA A 157 4.37 -2.04 -7.78
C ALA A 157 3.35 -0.92 -7.98
N GLY A 158 2.81 -0.37 -6.89
CA GLY A 158 1.91 0.79 -6.93
C GLY A 158 2.59 2.01 -7.58
N PHE A 159 3.83 2.32 -7.18
CA PHE A 159 4.61 3.42 -7.74
C PHE A 159 4.87 3.25 -9.25
N ILE A 160 5.26 2.05 -9.69
CA ILE A 160 5.50 1.76 -11.12
C ILE A 160 4.25 2.00 -11.96
N VAL A 161 3.05 1.77 -11.42
CA VAL A 161 1.78 2.04 -12.11
C VAL A 161 1.39 3.53 -12.00
N ALA A 162 1.65 4.18 -10.87
CA ALA A 162 1.31 5.59 -10.66
C ALA A 162 2.10 6.53 -11.59
N VAL A 163 3.38 6.26 -11.84
CA VAL A 163 4.26 7.10 -12.68
C VAL A 163 3.73 7.30 -14.11
N PRO A 164 3.41 6.25 -14.89
CA PRO A 164 2.90 6.42 -16.26
C PRO A 164 1.51 7.08 -16.28
N ILE A 165 0.66 6.83 -15.28
CA ILE A 165 -0.64 7.50 -15.16
C ILE A 165 -0.45 9.00 -14.89
N MET A 166 0.46 9.35 -13.98
CA MET A 166 0.84 10.74 -13.71
C MET A 166 1.38 11.42 -14.97
N ALA A 167 2.31 10.78 -15.68
CA ALA A 167 2.88 11.31 -16.91
C ALA A 167 1.81 11.52 -17.99
N TYR A 168 0.87 10.58 -18.14
CA TYR A 168 -0.25 10.69 -19.07
C TYR A 168 -1.12 11.92 -18.77
N SER A 169 -1.51 12.11 -17.50
CA SER A 169 -2.27 13.29 -17.08
C SER A 169 -1.50 14.58 -17.34
N LEU A 170 -0.21 14.63 -16.99
CA LEU A 170 0.64 15.81 -17.18
C LEU A 170 0.78 16.21 -18.65
N VAL A 171 0.83 15.26 -19.59
CA VAL A 171 0.88 15.57 -21.04
C VAL A 171 -0.38 16.32 -21.51
N GLY A 172 -1.54 16.00 -20.95
CA GLY A 172 -2.82 16.66 -21.26
C GLY A 172 -3.18 17.84 -20.36
N ALA A 173 -2.35 18.13 -19.34
CA ALA A 173 -2.69 19.10 -18.32
C ALA A 173 -2.72 20.53 -18.87
N ARG A 174 -3.71 21.31 -18.42
CA ARG A 174 -3.78 22.74 -18.73
C ARG A 174 -2.75 23.47 -17.88
N VAL A 175 -1.91 24.27 -18.53
CA VAL A 175 -0.97 25.19 -17.89
C VAL A 175 -1.50 26.60 -18.06
N ASP A 176 -1.78 27.29 -16.96
CA ASP A 176 -2.35 28.64 -17.00
C ASP A 176 -1.90 29.45 -15.79
N LEU A 177 -2.26 30.74 -15.77
CA LEU A 177 -1.94 31.65 -14.69
C LEU A 177 -2.48 31.13 -13.35
N ILE A 178 -1.68 31.31 -12.31
CA ILE A 178 -2.07 31.05 -10.93
C ILE A 178 -3.31 31.92 -10.61
N PRO A 179 -4.40 31.35 -10.07
CA PRO A 179 -5.55 32.14 -9.62
C PRO A 179 -5.11 33.18 -8.59
N GLY A 180 -5.73 34.36 -8.58
CA GLY A 180 -5.44 35.40 -7.59
C GLY A 180 -5.55 34.89 -6.14
N GLU A 181 -4.84 35.56 -5.21
CA GLU A 181 -4.79 35.17 -3.79
C GLU A 181 -6.18 34.86 -3.20
N GLY A 182 -6.33 33.70 -2.54
CA GLY A 182 -7.56 33.30 -1.83
C GLY A 182 -8.48 32.32 -2.57
N GLU A 183 -8.15 31.90 -3.79
CA GLU A 183 -8.98 30.99 -4.59
C GLU A 183 -8.21 29.74 -5.03
N GLY A 184 -8.16 28.69 -4.21
CA GLY A 184 -7.71 27.38 -4.69
C GLY A 184 -7.36 26.35 -3.64
N LEU A 185 -7.48 25.07 -4.04
CA LEU A 185 -6.89 23.94 -3.34
C LEU A 185 -5.52 23.65 -3.97
N TYR A 186 -4.45 23.84 -3.22
CA TYR A 186 -3.11 23.48 -3.69
C TYR A 186 -2.75 22.07 -3.22
N LEU A 187 -2.22 21.29 -4.17
CA LEU A 187 -1.73 19.94 -3.93
C LEU A 187 -0.21 19.99 -3.79
N GLY A 188 0.31 19.37 -2.73
CA GLY A 188 1.74 19.21 -2.54
C GLY A 188 2.35 18.38 -3.66
N GLU A 189 3.45 18.84 -4.21
CA GLU A 189 4.08 18.24 -5.37
C GLU A 189 5.17 17.24 -4.93
N PRO A 190 4.96 15.91 -5.00
CA PRO A 190 6.02 14.96 -4.71
C PRO A 190 7.15 15.11 -5.74
N LEU A 191 8.38 14.73 -5.38
CA LEU A 191 9.55 14.88 -6.28
C LEU A 191 9.35 14.20 -7.63
N VAL A 192 8.63 13.07 -7.65
CA VAL A 192 8.28 12.39 -8.92
C VAL A 192 7.37 13.23 -9.80
N PHE A 193 6.43 13.99 -9.22
CA PHE A 193 5.59 14.93 -9.96
C PHE A 193 6.44 16.06 -10.52
N GLN A 194 7.27 16.69 -9.68
CA GLN A 194 8.13 17.80 -10.09
C GLN A 194 9.06 17.40 -11.24
N ALA A 195 9.67 16.21 -11.14
CA ALA A 195 10.54 15.68 -12.17
C ALA A 195 9.79 15.45 -13.49
N LEU A 196 8.60 14.82 -13.45
CA LEU A 196 7.80 14.59 -14.65
C LEU A 196 7.27 15.90 -15.26
N ALA A 197 6.79 16.82 -14.43
CA ALA A 197 6.31 18.13 -14.85
C ALA A 197 7.44 18.91 -15.56
N TYR A 198 8.64 18.94 -14.98
CA TYR A 198 9.80 19.56 -15.60
C TYR A 198 10.21 18.89 -16.92
N LEU A 199 10.17 17.55 -16.99
CA LEU A 199 10.50 16.82 -18.21
C LEU A 199 9.50 17.04 -19.35
N ILE A 200 8.23 17.25 -19.03
CA ILE A 200 7.13 17.39 -20.01
C ILE A 200 6.94 18.85 -20.43
N HIS A 201 6.85 19.77 -19.47
CA HIS A 201 6.52 21.18 -19.69
C HIS A 201 7.74 22.11 -19.67
N GLY A 202 8.88 21.65 -19.16
CA GLY A 202 10.03 22.50 -18.91
C GLY A 202 9.86 23.41 -17.69
N PRO A 203 10.74 24.42 -17.52
CA PRO A 203 10.56 25.42 -16.48
C PRO A 203 9.35 26.30 -16.79
N LEU A 204 8.39 26.33 -15.88
CA LEU A 204 7.24 27.23 -15.96
C LEU A 204 7.59 28.59 -15.34
N PRO A 205 7.03 29.70 -15.85
CA PRO A 205 7.11 31.00 -15.18
C PRO A 205 6.47 30.97 -13.79
N GLU A 206 6.91 31.86 -12.89
CA GLU A 206 6.47 31.90 -11.49
C GLU A 206 4.96 32.19 -11.32
N ASP A 207 4.32 32.79 -12.33
CA ASP A 207 2.90 33.12 -12.35
C ASP A 207 2.03 32.04 -13.00
N TYR A 208 2.59 30.89 -13.38
CA TYR A 208 1.85 29.77 -13.99
C TYR A 208 1.81 28.53 -13.10
N THR A 209 0.74 27.75 -13.23
CA THR A 209 0.57 26.46 -12.56
C THR A 209 -0.04 25.41 -13.48
N ILE A 210 0.10 24.15 -13.08
CA ILE A 210 -0.45 22.99 -13.78
C ILE A 210 -1.78 22.61 -13.12
N TYR A 211 -2.86 22.67 -13.89
CA TYR A 211 -4.17 22.20 -13.46
C TYR A 211 -4.28 20.69 -13.69
N LEU A 212 -4.34 19.95 -12.59
CA LEU A 212 -4.42 18.50 -12.60
C LEU A 212 -5.87 18.04 -12.84
N ASP A 213 -6.05 17.14 -13.81
CA ASP A 213 -7.33 16.47 -14.03
C ASP A 213 -7.56 15.36 -12.99
N SER A 214 -8.71 14.68 -13.07
CA SER A 214 -9.02 13.59 -12.12
C SER A 214 -8.02 12.44 -12.21
N VAL A 215 -7.53 12.11 -13.41
CA VAL A 215 -6.53 11.04 -13.63
C VAL A 215 -5.22 11.36 -12.91
N GLY A 216 -4.75 12.60 -13.00
CA GLY A 216 -3.57 13.06 -12.29
C GLY A 216 -3.78 13.08 -10.78
N LEU A 217 -4.97 13.50 -10.32
CA LEU A 217 -5.33 13.46 -8.90
C LEU A 217 -5.33 12.02 -8.35
N ALA A 218 -5.77 11.03 -9.15
CA ALA A 218 -5.69 9.62 -8.80
C ALA A 218 -4.23 9.15 -8.65
N ALA A 219 -3.34 9.53 -9.58
CA ALA A 219 -1.91 9.21 -9.49
C ALA A 219 -1.24 9.90 -8.30
N TRP A 220 -1.62 11.14 -8.01
CA TRP A 220 -1.19 11.90 -6.85
C TRP A 220 -1.62 11.21 -5.55
N PHE A 221 -2.88 10.77 -5.47
CA PHE A 221 -3.38 9.99 -4.33
C PHE A 221 -2.64 8.65 -4.20
N GLY A 222 -2.32 8.00 -5.32
CA GLY A 222 -1.46 6.82 -5.35
C GLY A 222 -0.10 7.08 -4.69
N CYS A 223 0.56 8.18 -5.04
CA CYS A 223 1.82 8.59 -4.42
C CYS A 223 1.66 8.86 -2.91
N LEU A 224 0.56 9.52 -2.50
CA LEU A 224 0.24 9.75 -1.10
C LEU A 224 0.11 8.42 -0.34
N VAL A 225 -0.68 7.46 -0.84
CA VAL A 225 -0.85 6.15 -0.21
C VAL A 225 0.47 5.39 -0.13
N THR A 226 1.27 5.40 -1.20
CA THR A 226 2.60 4.78 -1.21
C THR A 226 3.53 5.41 -0.17
N MET A 227 3.59 6.74 -0.08
CA MET A 227 4.39 7.43 0.95
C MET A 227 3.92 7.03 2.35
N LEU A 228 2.62 7.02 2.60
CA LEU A 228 2.07 6.68 3.91
C LEU A 228 2.43 5.27 4.31
N ASN A 229 2.25 4.30 3.42
CA ASN A 229 2.61 2.92 3.67
C ASN A 229 4.12 2.72 3.89
N LEU A 230 4.97 3.60 3.36
CA LEU A 230 6.42 3.52 3.55
C LEU A 230 6.94 4.27 4.78
N LEU A 231 6.07 4.89 5.60
CA LEU A 231 6.49 5.45 6.88
C LEU A 231 7.05 4.34 7.80
N PRO A 232 8.10 4.62 8.59
CA PRO A 232 8.74 3.63 9.46
C PRO A 232 7.92 3.41 10.75
N VAL A 233 6.69 2.95 10.58
CA VAL A 233 5.73 2.64 11.66
C VAL A 233 5.32 1.17 11.49
N ASP A 234 5.36 0.41 12.58
CA ASP A 234 5.30 -1.06 12.57
C ASP A 234 4.25 -1.66 11.63
N GLN A 235 3.02 -1.16 11.62
CA GLN A 235 1.91 -1.73 10.86
C GLN A 235 1.94 -1.47 9.35
N LEU A 236 2.78 -0.53 8.93
CA LEU A 236 2.91 -0.10 7.55
C LEU A 236 4.07 -0.86 6.89
N ASP A 237 4.07 -0.89 5.56
CA ASP A 237 5.12 -1.57 4.77
C ASP A 237 6.53 -1.09 5.12
N GLY A 238 6.70 0.21 5.39
CA GLY A 238 7.95 0.81 5.84
C GLY A 238 8.43 0.28 7.19
N GLY A 239 7.51 -0.10 8.08
CA GLY A 239 7.81 -0.81 9.32
C GLY A 239 8.37 -2.21 9.08
N HIS A 240 7.80 -2.97 8.14
CA HIS A 240 8.31 -4.30 7.77
C HIS A 240 9.70 -4.22 7.14
N ILE A 241 9.91 -3.27 6.23
CA ILE A 241 11.21 -3.00 5.61
C ILE A 241 12.24 -2.63 6.67
N LEU A 242 11.91 -1.71 7.58
CA LEU A 242 12.80 -1.29 8.65
C LEU A 242 13.15 -2.45 9.59
N TYR A 243 12.16 -3.27 9.98
CA TYR A 243 12.38 -4.45 10.79
C TYR A 243 13.31 -5.43 10.06
N ALA A 244 13.08 -5.69 8.78
CA ALA A 244 13.92 -6.63 8.02
C ALA A 244 15.39 -6.17 7.91
N PHE A 245 15.65 -4.86 7.83
CA PHE A 245 17.01 -4.32 7.89
C PHE A 245 17.67 -4.44 9.26
N THR A 246 16.91 -4.19 10.32
CA THR A 246 17.46 -3.99 11.67
C THR A 246 17.38 -5.23 12.58
N GLY A 247 16.49 -6.17 12.26
CA GLY A 247 16.21 -7.40 13.00
C GLY A 247 15.67 -7.17 14.40
N GLY A 248 15.53 -8.26 15.15
CA GLY A 248 15.05 -8.27 16.54
C GLY A 248 16.08 -7.93 17.61
N ALA A 249 17.31 -7.53 17.26
CA ALA A 249 18.32 -7.17 18.26
C ALA A 249 17.91 -5.93 19.08
N ALA A 250 18.43 -5.78 20.31
CA ALA A 250 18.07 -4.66 21.20
C ALA A 250 18.32 -3.28 20.56
N GLY A 251 19.44 -3.13 19.83
CA GLY A 251 19.74 -1.92 19.07
C GLY A 251 18.74 -1.65 17.93
N GLY A 252 18.39 -2.68 17.16
CA GLY A 252 17.40 -2.59 16.08
C GLY A 252 16.01 -2.21 16.58
N ARG A 253 15.54 -2.86 17.65
CA ARG A 253 14.26 -2.52 18.31
C ARG A 253 14.22 -1.08 18.82
N ARG A 254 15.33 -0.58 19.36
CA ARG A 254 15.42 0.82 19.80
C ARG A 254 15.32 1.78 18.61
N LEU A 255 15.97 1.47 17.49
CA LEU A 255 15.89 2.28 16.27
C LEU A 255 14.47 2.29 15.69
N GLN A 256 13.82 1.13 15.58
CA GLN A 256 12.42 0.99 15.14
C GLN A 256 11.49 1.88 15.98
N LYS A 257 11.56 1.75 17.31
CA LYS A 257 10.77 2.57 18.22
C LYS A 257 11.03 4.07 18.05
N ASN A 258 12.30 4.47 17.94
CA ASN A 258 12.66 5.88 17.80
C ASN A 258 12.15 6.47 16.47
N LEU A 259 12.25 5.72 15.37
CA LEU A 259 11.77 6.16 14.06
C LEU A 259 10.24 6.20 13.99
N ALA A 260 9.55 5.24 14.63
CA ALA A 260 8.10 5.29 14.77
C ALA A 260 7.67 6.53 15.57
N LEU A 261 8.32 6.82 16.71
CA LEU A 261 8.04 8.01 17.51
C LEU A 261 8.35 9.30 16.74
N ALA A 262 9.45 9.35 16.00
CA ALA A 262 9.79 10.48 15.14
C ALA A 262 8.74 10.69 14.04
N SER A 263 8.20 9.61 13.46
CA SER A 263 7.12 9.68 12.48
C SER A 263 5.84 10.25 13.09
N PHE A 264 5.44 9.80 14.28
CA PHE A 264 4.30 10.38 15.00
C PHE A 264 4.52 11.86 15.35
N ALA A 265 5.72 12.23 15.80
CA ALA A 265 6.05 13.63 16.08
C ALA A 265 6.00 14.48 14.80
N ALA A 266 6.52 13.97 13.69
CA ALA A 266 6.46 14.64 12.39
C ALA A 266 5.00 14.82 11.94
N LEU A 267 4.16 13.79 12.00
CA LEU A 267 2.72 13.89 11.69
C LEU A 267 2.00 14.91 12.57
N ALA A 268 2.33 14.96 13.88
CA ALA A 268 1.72 15.93 14.80
C ALA A 268 2.09 17.38 14.43
N VAL A 269 3.36 17.65 14.11
CA VAL A 269 3.85 18.97 13.70
C VAL A 269 3.32 19.36 12.33
N LEU A 270 3.41 18.46 11.35
CA LEU A 270 2.90 18.68 9.99
C LEU A 270 1.39 18.86 9.96
N GLY A 271 0.66 18.28 10.92
CA GLY A 271 -0.78 18.44 11.03
C GLY A 271 -1.24 19.88 11.27
N TRP A 272 -0.36 20.75 11.77
CA TRP A 272 -0.64 22.19 11.86
C TRP A 272 -0.72 22.86 10.49
N TYR A 273 -0.02 22.32 9.49
CA TYR A 273 -0.01 22.81 8.11
C TYR A 273 -1.02 22.06 7.24
N SER A 274 -1.25 20.78 7.51
CA SER A 274 -2.23 19.96 6.79
C SER A 274 -3.01 19.07 7.78
N PRO A 275 -4.24 19.47 8.18
CA PRO A 275 -5.01 18.78 9.22
C PRO A 275 -5.26 17.28 8.96
N GLY A 276 -5.15 16.84 7.70
CA GLY A 276 -5.18 15.43 7.32
C GLY A 276 -4.17 14.57 8.08
N TRP A 277 -3.03 15.12 8.51
CA TRP A 277 -2.05 14.38 9.29
C TRP A 277 -2.49 14.03 10.71
N TRP A 278 -3.32 14.86 11.34
CA TRP A 278 -3.90 14.49 12.63
C TRP A 278 -4.90 13.34 12.47
N VAL A 279 -5.71 13.38 11.42
CA VAL A 279 -6.65 12.29 11.11
C VAL A 279 -5.89 10.98 10.87
N PHE A 280 -4.84 11.01 10.05
CA PHE A 280 -4.01 9.84 9.78
C PHE A 280 -3.25 9.36 11.03
N GLY A 281 -2.70 10.27 11.84
CA GLY A 281 -2.03 9.93 13.10
C GLY A 281 -2.97 9.25 14.11
N VAL A 282 -4.21 9.73 14.24
CA VAL A 282 -5.24 9.08 15.07
C VAL A 282 -5.58 7.70 14.52
N LEU A 283 -5.73 7.56 13.20
CA LEU A 283 -5.98 6.26 12.57
C LEU A 283 -4.86 5.26 12.89
N LEU A 284 -3.58 5.64 12.76
CA LEU A 284 -2.45 4.79 13.13
C LEU A 284 -2.45 4.39 14.61
N LEU A 285 -2.80 5.31 15.52
CA LEU A 285 -2.91 5.00 16.95
C LEU A 285 -4.03 4.01 17.24
N LEU A 286 -5.18 4.16 16.58
CA LEU A 286 -6.31 3.23 16.71
C LEU A 286 -5.92 1.84 16.19
N MET A 287 -5.36 1.76 14.98
CA MET A 287 -4.90 0.49 14.40
C MET A 287 -3.86 -0.18 15.30
N GLY A 288 -2.92 0.59 15.85
CA GLY A 288 -1.92 0.17 16.82
C GLY A 288 -2.49 -0.40 18.11
N ARG A 289 -3.57 0.20 18.62
CA ARG A 289 -4.26 -0.26 19.83
C ARG A 289 -5.01 -1.58 19.62
N PHE A 290 -5.59 -1.82 18.45
CA PHE A 290 -6.36 -3.03 18.16
C PHE A 290 -5.53 -4.24 17.73
N SER A 291 -4.41 -4.03 17.01
CA SER A 291 -3.58 -5.13 16.50
C SER A 291 -2.34 -5.41 17.35
N GLY A 292 -2.05 -4.56 18.34
CA GLY A 292 -0.80 -4.58 19.12
C GLY A 292 0.37 -4.00 18.30
N PHE A 293 1.09 -3.02 18.86
CA PHE A 293 2.26 -2.37 18.26
C PHE A 293 3.50 -3.27 18.18
N ARG A 294 3.34 -4.56 17.84
CA ARG A 294 4.45 -5.49 17.72
C ARG A 294 4.16 -6.45 16.59
N HIS A 295 4.92 -6.34 15.50
CA HIS A 295 5.04 -7.46 14.59
C HIS A 295 5.64 -8.64 15.35
N PRO A 296 4.98 -9.81 15.35
CA PRO A 296 5.61 -11.03 15.79
C PRO A 296 6.91 -11.18 15.00
N ALA A 297 8.02 -11.43 15.69
CA ALA A 297 9.29 -11.66 15.01
C ALA A 297 9.11 -12.78 13.97
N PRO A 298 9.77 -12.67 12.79
CA PRO A 298 9.80 -13.77 11.83
C PRO A 298 10.25 -15.07 12.51
N VAL A 299 9.79 -16.21 11.99
CA VAL A 299 10.08 -17.54 12.55
C VAL A 299 11.60 -17.77 12.65
N ASP A 300 12.33 -17.39 11.60
CA ASP A 300 13.79 -17.33 11.59
C ASP A 300 14.28 -15.88 11.37
N ASP A 301 14.44 -15.16 12.48
CA ASP A 301 15.02 -13.80 12.49
C ASP A 301 16.56 -13.81 12.37
N ALA A 302 17.21 -14.95 12.62
CA ALA A 302 18.67 -15.06 12.57
C ALA A 302 19.20 -15.17 11.13
N ALA A 303 18.40 -15.70 10.20
CA ALA A 303 18.74 -15.82 8.80
C ALA A 303 19.26 -14.48 8.21
N PRO A 304 20.41 -14.48 7.50
CA PRO A 304 20.98 -13.27 6.94
C PRO A 304 20.11 -12.73 5.80
N LEU A 305 19.99 -11.40 5.69
CA LEU A 305 19.24 -10.77 4.62
C LEU A 305 20.05 -10.80 3.29
N PRO A 306 19.55 -11.47 2.24
CA PRO A 306 20.25 -11.55 0.96
C PRO A 306 20.49 -10.18 0.32
N ARG A 307 21.44 -10.11 -0.62
CA ARG A 307 21.80 -8.86 -1.30
C ARG A 307 20.63 -8.29 -2.14
N HIS A 308 19.87 -9.14 -2.83
CA HIS A 308 18.75 -8.69 -3.67
C HIS A 308 17.63 -8.05 -2.83
N SER A 309 17.25 -8.66 -1.70
CA SER A 309 16.24 -8.10 -0.80
C SER A 309 16.68 -6.78 -0.18
N ARG A 310 17.98 -6.65 0.15
CA ARG A 310 18.53 -5.35 0.59
C ARG A 310 18.36 -4.27 -0.48
N TRP A 311 18.59 -4.59 -1.75
CA TRP A 311 18.37 -3.65 -2.85
C TRP A 311 16.89 -3.29 -3.01
N LEU A 312 15.97 -4.24 -2.87
CA LEU A 312 14.52 -3.96 -2.87
C LEU A 312 14.13 -3.01 -1.73
N GLY A 313 14.65 -3.23 -0.52
CA GLY A 313 14.43 -2.32 0.60
C GLY A 313 14.95 -0.90 0.34
N TRP A 314 16.15 -0.78 -0.24
CA TRP A 314 16.68 0.54 -0.62
C TRP A 314 15.88 1.20 -1.75
N LEU A 315 15.40 0.42 -2.71
CA LEU A 315 14.52 0.91 -3.76
C LEU A 315 13.21 1.45 -3.15
N ALA A 316 12.63 0.76 -2.17
CA ALA A 316 11.47 1.25 -1.45
C ALA A 316 11.74 2.55 -0.69
N VAL A 317 12.94 2.72 -0.10
CA VAL A 317 13.35 4.01 0.51
C VAL A 317 13.45 5.12 -0.54
N VAL A 318 13.97 4.83 -1.74
CA VAL A 318 13.99 5.79 -2.85
C VAL A 318 12.56 6.15 -3.27
N VAL A 319 11.66 5.17 -3.40
CA VAL A 319 10.24 5.40 -3.70
C VAL A 319 9.61 6.29 -2.64
N PHE A 320 9.85 6.05 -1.34
CA PHE A 320 9.36 6.90 -0.26
C PHE A 320 9.80 8.36 -0.42
N ILE A 321 11.08 8.58 -0.74
CA ILE A 321 11.61 9.94 -0.97
C ILE A 321 10.93 10.58 -2.19
N LEU A 322 10.78 9.83 -3.29
CA LEU A 322 10.19 10.32 -4.52
C LEU A 322 8.70 10.67 -4.39
N THR A 323 7.96 9.95 -3.54
CA THR A 323 6.55 10.19 -3.27
C THR A 323 6.30 11.09 -2.06
N CYS A 324 7.37 11.50 -1.35
CA CYS A 324 7.24 12.27 -0.12
C CYS A 324 6.60 13.64 -0.36
N MET A 325 5.53 13.94 0.36
CA MET A 325 4.77 15.19 0.31
C MET A 325 4.39 15.65 1.74
N PRO A 326 5.25 16.43 2.42
CA PRO A 326 5.00 16.83 3.81
C PRO A 326 3.74 17.67 4.02
N VAL A 327 3.34 18.46 3.02
CA VAL A 327 2.10 19.25 3.01
C VAL A 327 1.30 18.84 1.78
N PRO A 328 0.48 17.78 1.85
CA PRO A 328 -0.25 17.28 0.68
C PRO A 328 -1.33 18.22 0.20
N ILE A 329 -2.00 18.91 1.13
CA ILE A 329 -3.09 19.81 0.82
C ILE A 329 -2.88 21.08 1.64
N SER A 330 -2.92 22.22 0.97
CA SER A 330 -2.91 23.55 1.56
C SER A 330 -4.01 24.43 0.95
N PHE A 331 -4.55 25.33 1.77
CA PHE A 331 -5.51 26.36 1.37
C PHE A 331 -4.82 27.72 1.50
N THR A 332 -4.97 28.58 0.51
CA THR A 332 -4.53 29.98 0.52
C THR A 332 -5.73 30.87 0.33
#